data_AF-A0A376FH70-F1
#
_entry.id   AF-A0A376FH70-F1
#
_cell.length_a   1.000
_cell.length_b   1.000
_cell.length_c   1.000
_cell.angle_alpha   90.00
_cell.angle_beta   90.00
_cell.angle_gamma   90.00
#
_symmetry.space_group_name_H-M   'P 1'
#
loop_
_entity.id
_entity.type
_entity.pdbx_description
1 polymer ?
#
loop_
_entity_poly.entity_id
_entity_poly.type
_entity_poly.pdbx_seq_one_letter_code
_entity_poly.pdbx_strand_id
1 'polypeptide(L)'
;MDTMALALKVAARMIEDGELDKRVAKRYSGWNSELGQQILKGQLSLAEIAKYAEQQQLAPQHQSGHQELLENLVNHYLFDK
;
A
#
# COMPACT_ATOMS: atom_id res chain seq x y z
N MET A 1 -8.18 18.65 -27.29
CA MET A 1 -8.46 18.11 -25.93
C MET A 1 -7.15 17.56 -25.41
N ASP A 2 -6.21 18.44 -25.09
CA ASP A 2 -4.79 18.05 -25.07
C ASP A 2 -4.33 17.68 -23.65
N THR A 3 -4.88 18.35 -22.64
CA THR A 3 -4.66 18.02 -21.23
C THR A 3 -5.09 16.58 -20.91
N MET A 4 -6.25 16.15 -21.41
CA MET A 4 -6.74 14.78 -21.19
C MET A 4 -5.89 13.74 -21.94
N ALA A 5 -5.45 14.05 -23.15
CA ALA A 5 -4.56 13.18 -23.91
C ALA A 5 -3.21 12.99 -23.22
N LEU A 6 -2.64 14.06 -22.65
CA LEU A 6 -1.41 13.99 -21.86
C LEU A 6 -1.62 13.21 -20.56
N ALA A 7 -2.68 13.52 -19.81
CA ALA A 7 -2.99 12.84 -18.55
C ALA A 7 -3.16 11.32 -18.76
N LEU A 8 -3.83 10.90 -19.84
CA LEU A 8 -3.98 9.48 -20.18
C LEU A 8 -2.63 8.80 -20.42
N LYS A 9 -1.73 9.44 -21.19
CA LYS A 9 -0.40 8.89 -21.48
C LYS A 9 0.46 8.76 -20.22
N VAL A 10 0.45 9.78 -19.36
CA VAL A 10 1.20 9.77 -18.11
C VAL A 10 0.66 8.70 -17.16
N ALA A 11 -0.66 8.64 -16.98
CA ALA A 11 -1.30 7.64 -16.13
C ALA A 11 -1.03 6.21 -16.62
N ALA A 12 -1.08 5.97 -17.93
CA ALA A 12 -0.73 4.68 -18.52
C ALA A 12 0.72 4.27 -18.16
N ARG A 13 1.69 5.18 -18.35
CA ARG A 13 3.10 4.95 -17.97
C ARG A 13 3.26 4.64 -16.48
N MET A 14 2.58 5.40 -15.60
CA MET A 14 2.61 5.16 -14.16
C MET A 14 2.09 3.78 -13.75
N ILE A 15 1.02 3.32 -14.41
CA ILE A 15 0.43 2.00 -14.16
C ILE A 15 1.33 0.89 -14.71
N GLU A 16 1.89 1.06 -15.91
CA GLU A 16 2.80 0.10 -16.54
C GLU A 16 4.07 -0.11 -15.71
N ASP A 17 4.66 0.97 -15.18
CA ASP A 17 5.83 0.89 -14.31
C ASP A 17 5.50 0.30 -12.92
N GLY A 18 4.28 0.52 -12.44
CA GLY A 18 3.73 -0.05 -11.20
C GLY A 18 4.43 0.44 -9.92
N GLU A 19 5.16 1.56 -9.95
CA GLU A 19 5.92 2.05 -8.79
C GLU A 19 5.02 2.43 -7.60
N LEU A 20 3.85 3.01 -7.87
CA LEU A 20 2.86 3.29 -6.83
C LEU A 20 2.28 1.98 -6.25
N ASP A 21 1.94 1.02 -7.09
CA ASP A 21 1.38 -0.27 -6.68
C ASP A 21 2.36 -1.08 -5.82
N LYS A 22 3.65 -1.09 -6.20
CA LYS A 22 4.72 -1.71 -5.40
C LYS A 22 4.78 -1.13 -3.98
N ARG A 23 4.63 0.18 -3.85
CA ARG A 23 4.68 0.88 -2.55
C ARG A 23 3.44 0.62 -1.71
N VAL A 24 2.25 0.56 -2.34
CA VAL A 24 1.00 0.15 -1.67
C VAL A 24 1.12 -1.31 -1.21
N ALA A 25 1.55 -2.23 -2.08
CA ALA A 25 1.75 -3.64 -1.75
C ALA A 25 2.74 -3.82 -0.59
N LYS A 26 3.85 -3.05 -0.59
CA LYS A 26 4.81 -3.05 0.53
C LYS A 26 4.16 -2.59 1.83
N ARG A 27 3.39 -1.49 1.82
CA ARG A 27 2.71 -0.95 3.00
C ARG A 27 1.74 -1.97 3.62
N TYR A 28 1.01 -2.71 2.80
CA TYR A 28 0.02 -3.69 3.26
C TYR A 28 0.53 -5.13 3.32
N SER A 29 1.83 -5.36 3.12
CA SER A 29 2.44 -6.70 3.08
C SER A 29 2.20 -7.54 4.35
N GLY A 30 2.01 -6.90 5.50
CA GLY A 30 1.66 -7.58 6.75
C GLY A 30 0.34 -8.36 6.68
N TRP A 31 -0.59 -7.97 5.81
CA TRP A 31 -1.85 -8.69 5.60
C TRP A 31 -1.69 -10.00 4.81
N ASN A 32 -0.56 -10.18 4.13
CA ASN A 32 -0.21 -11.45 3.48
C ASN A 32 0.39 -12.47 4.45
N SER A 33 0.64 -12.08 5.72
CA SER A 33 1.06 -13.01 6.77
C SER A 33 -0.06 -13.98 7.13
N GLU A 34 0.28 -15.08 7.79
CA GLU A 34 -0.68 -16.08 8.25
C GLU A 34 -1.80 -15.47 9.11
N LEU A 35 -1.43 -14.68 10.13
CA LEU A 35 -2.40 -13.97 10.98
C LEU A 35 -3.29 -13.04 10.15
N GLY A 36 -2.69 -12.23 9.28
CA GLY A 36 -3.42 -11.30 8.41
C GLY A 36 -4.44 -12.02 7.53
N GLN A 37 -4.06 -13.16 6.95
CA GLN A 37 -4.94 -13.97 6.11
C GLN A 37 -6.06 -14.64 6.90
N GLN A 38 -5.79 -15.14 8.12
CA GLN A 38 -6.82 -15.70 9.00
C GLN A 38 -7.87 -14.63 9.37
N ILE A 39 -7.42 -13.41 9.67
CA ILE A 39 -8.32 -12.27 9.94
C ILE A 39 -9.15 -11.95 8.71
N LEU A 40 -8.53 -11.77 7.54
CA LEU A 40 -9.24 -11.38 6.30
C LEU A 40 -10.25 -12.43 5.83
N LYS A 41 -9.98 -13.71 6.10
CA LYS A 41 -10.90 -14.81 5.78
C LYS A 41 -12.00 -15.02 6.83
N GLY A 42 -12.02 -14.20 7.89
CA GLY A 42 -13.01 -14.32 8.98
C GLY A 42 -12.85 -15.58 9.82
N GLN A 43 -11.64 -16.14 9.87
CA GLN A 43 -11.33 -17.39 10.58
C GLN A 43 -11.02 -17.18 12.06
N LEU A 44 -10.88 -15.93 12.50
CA LEU A 44 -10.64 -15.57 13.89
C LEU A 44 -11.77 -14.69 14.41
N SER A 45 -12.28 -15.03 15.58
CA SER A 45 -13.16 -14.19 16.37
C SER A 45 -12.38 -13.08 17.08
N LEU A 46 -13.09 -12.05 17.56
CA LEU A 46 -12.49 -10.97 18.33
C LEU A 46 -11.77 -11.47 19.59
N ALA A 47 -12.28 -12.52 20.24
CA ALA A 47 -11.68 -13.09 21.45
C ALA A 47 -10.34 -13.78 21.14
N GLU A 48 -10.24 -14.48 20.01
CA GLU A 48 -9.00 -15.14 19.58
C GLU A 48 -7.94 -14.12 19.18
N ILE A 49 -8.32 -13.03 18.49
CA ILE A 49 -7.41 -11.94 18.13
C ILE A 49 -6.88 -11.24 19.38
N ALA A 50 -7.74 -10.95 20.37
CA ALA A 50 -7.33 -10.33 21.63
C ALA A 50 -6.31 -11.19 22.38
N LYS A 51 -6.61 -12.49 22.53
CA LYS A 51 -5.70 -13.45 23.15
C LYS A 51 -4.36 -13.54 22.42
N TYR A 52 -4.37 -13.57 21.09
CA TYR A 52 -3.14 -13.59 20.29
C TYR A 52 -2.29 -12.35 20.56
N ALA A 53 -2.89 -11.16 20.57
CA ALA A 53 -2.17 -9.91 20.80
C ALA A 53 -1.51 -9.85 22.18
N GLU A 54 -2.22 -10.31 23.23
CA GLU A 54 -1.68 -10.38 24.60
C GLU A 54 -0.55 -11.40 24.72
N GLN A 55 -0.73 -12.61 24.19
CA GLN A 55 0.25 -13.70 24.30
C GLN A 55 1.54 -13.40 23.55
N GLN A 56 1.44 -12.77 22.38
CA GLN A 56 2.59 -12.39 21.56
C GLN A 56 3.18 -11.03 21.95
N GLN A 57 2.63 -10.36 22.97
CA GLN A 57 3.01 -9.01 23.39
C GLN A 57 3.13 -8.06 22.19
N LEU A 58 2.11 -8.09 21.33
CA LEU A 58 2.17 -7.45 20.03
C LEU A 58 2.38 -5.92 20.21
N ALA A 59 3.48 -5.40 19.69
CA ALA A 59 3.81 -3.97 19.72
C ALA A 59 4.02 -3.43 18.29
N PRO A 60 2.94 -3.25 17.50
CA PRO A 60 3.06 -2.80 16.12
C PRO A 60 3.75 -1.45 16.02
N GLN A 61 4.69 -1.33 15.09
CA GLN A 61 5.34 -0.07 14.77
C GLN A 61 4.68 0.56 13.56
N HIS A 62 4.30 1.83 13.67
CA HIS A 62 3.75 2.57 12.53
C HIS A 62 4.84 2.73 11.46
N GLN A 63 4.41 2.63 10.20
CA GLN A 63 5.25 2.91 9.05
C GLN A 63 4.82 4.22 8.40
N SER A 64 5.80 5.03 7.99
CA SER A 64 5.56 6.28 7.27
C SER A 64 4.68 6.05 6.03
N GLY A 65 3.81 7.02 5.74
CA GLY A 65 3.01 7.02 4.51
C GLY A 65 3.81 7.44 3.27
N HIS A 66 4.99 8.05 3.46
CA HIS A 66 5.84 8.56 2.38
C HIS A 66 5.12 9.52 1.41
N GLN A 67 4.18 10.32 1.90
CA GLN A 67 3.33 11.17 1.07
C GLN A 67 4.15 12.11 0.18
N GLU A 68 5.10 12.84 0.75
CA GLU A 68 5.94 13.81 0.03
C GLU A 68 6.78 13.12 -1.05
N LEU A 69 7.27 11.91 -0.75
CA LEU A 69 8.02 11.10 -1.71
C LEU A 69 7.13 10.59 -2.85
N LEU A 70 5.88 10.22 -2.55
CA LEU A 70 4.91 9.77 -3.55
C LEU A 70 4.44 10.92 -4.43
N GLU A 71 4.21 12.11 -3.87
CA GLU A 71 3.89 13.32 -4.64
C GLU A 71 5.04 13.69 -5.58
N ASN A 72 6.30 13.60 -5.11
CA ASN A 72 7.47 13.82 -5.96
C ASN A 72 7.60 12.78 -7.08
N LEU A 73 7.24 11.51 -6.82
CA LEU A 73 7.21 10.48 -7.85
C LEU A 73 6.18 10.81 -8.94
N VAL A 74 4.99 11.29 -8.57
CA VAL A 74 3.98 11.73 -9.55
C VAL A 74 4.50 12.93 -10.36
N ASN A 75 5.18 13.89 -9.72
CA ASN A 75 5.80 15.01 -10.43
C ASN A 75 6.87 14.55 -11.43
N HIS A 76 7.70 13.56 -11.07
CA HIS A 76 8.66 12.95 -11.99
C HIS A 76 7.96 12.43 -13.26
N TYR A 77 6.83 11.74 -13.10
CA TYR A 77 6.02 11.28 -14.22
C TYR A 77 5.37 12.41 -15.05
N LEU A 78 5.12 13.58 -14.46
CA LEU A 78 4.50 14.70 -15.16
C LEU A 78 5.50 15.55 -15.94
N PHE A 79 6.71 15.73 -15.41
CA PHE A 79 7.63 16.76 -15.89
C PHE A 79 8.96 16.22 -16.44
N ASP A 80 9.37 15.03 -16.04
CA ASP A 80 10.63 14.44 -16.50
C ASP A 80 10.39 13.67 -17.81
N LYS A 81 11.30 13.88 -18.76
CA LYS A 81 11.21 13.36 -20.14
C LYS A 81 11.44 11.86 -20.19
#